data_AF-A0A954EPR2-F1
#
_entry.id   AF-A0A954EPR2-F1
#
_cell.length_a   1.000
_cell.length_b   1.000
_cell.length_c   1.000
_cell.angle_alpha   90.00
_cell.angle_beta   90.00
_cell.angle_gamma   90.00
#
_symmetry.space_group_name_H-M   'P 1'
#
loop_
_entity.id
_entity.type
_entity.pdbx_description
1 polymer ?
#
loop_
_entity_poly.entity_id
_entity_poly.type
_entity_poly.pdbx_seq_one_letter_code
_entity_poly.pdbx_strand_id
1 'polypeptide(L)'
;MSDRSYNLPPLGQNPSSTAAGTTPGCFANAPQIAPGVEGRYTFSSPDTPGMPEPSSKTAWDFLPEGWVSCEFAADVKRRFDSGEGNQGHQFQQADGTWRCVGAPAGFQPITQLEHARLGNITPEMTRVAEREAHLTPAQVRDEVAAGRMVIPANKVHLSYQLDPMAIGRASKTKVNANMGASPVSSGTDEEVIKLKWAERWGADTVMDLSTGGNLDECRDAIIQNSTVPIGTVPIYSMIIGRKLYDLNLDIILESLRAQAAQGVDYFTIHAGALQEHLPYVKDRLIGIVSRGGSLLAKWMIDHNEQNPMYTGWEAICDIMREYDVTFSIGDGLRPGGLADATDQAQLAELCTLGELTERAWRKGV
;
A
#
# COMPACT_ATOMS: atom_id res chain seq x y z
N MET A 1 13.86 43.30 10.71
CA MET A 1 12.81 42.28 10.89
C MET A 1 12.34 41.92 9.50
N SER A 2 12.63 40.69 9.04
CA SER A 2 12.41 40.30 7.65
C SER A 2 10.92 40.35 7.33
N ASP A 3 10.59 41.05 6.25
CA ASP A 3 9.28 41.15 5.63
C ASP A 3 8.85 39.79 5.05
N ARG A 4 8.50 38.85 5.94
CA ARG A 4 7.97 37.54 5.54
C ARG A 4 6.47 37.68 5.38
N SER A 5 5.95 37.32 4.20
CA SER A 5 4.53 37.26 3.87
C SER A 5 3.77 36.14 4.59
N TYR A 6 4.46 35.36 5.44
CA TYR A 6 3.89 34.24 6.17
C TYR A 6 4.33 34.26 7.63
N ASN A 7 3.38 34.01 8.52
CA ASN A 7 3.66 33.66 9.91
C ASN A 7 3.99 32.16 9.95
N LEU A 8 5.13 31.81 10.55
CA LEU A 8 5.38 30.40 10.86
C LEU A 8 4.28 29.91 11.80
N PRO A 9 3.74 28.69 11.61
CA PRO A 9 2.87 28.09 12.61
C PRO A 9 3.58 28.12 13.97
N PRO A 10 2.85 28.31 15.07
CA PRO A 10 3.47 28.27 16.40
C PRO A 10 4.31 26.99 16.48
N LEU A 11 5.56 27.10 16.97
CA LEU A 11 6.37 25.93 17.33
C LEU A 11 5.45 25.00 18.10
N GLY A 12 5.18 23.82 17.50
CA GLY A 12 4.12 22.93 17.97
C GLY A 12 4.22 22.82 19.47
N GLN A 13 3.23 23.34 20.20
CA GLN A 13 3.20 23.12 21.62
C GLN A 13 3.20 21.61 21.81
N ASN A 14 4.12 21.13 22.65
CA ASN A 14 4.21 19.72 23.01
C ASN A 14 2.78 19.21 23.30
N PRO A 15 2.25 18.23 22.56
CA PRO A 15 0.86 17.80 22.72
C PRO A 15 0.56 17.30 24.14
N SER A 16 1.59 16.87 24.89
CA SER A 16 1.85 17.14 26.32
C SER A 16 3.01 16.22 26.78
N SER A 17 3.80 16.63 27.77
CA SER A 17 4.80 15.76 28.43
C SER A 17 4.22 14.90 29.56
N THR A 18 2.90 14.88 29.71
CA THR A 18 2.16 14.14 30.73
C THR A 18 1.31 13.05 30.09
N ALA A 19 1.03 11.98 30.83
CA ALA A 19 0.19 10.87 30.37
C ALA A 19 -1.25 11.27 30.00
N ALA A 20 -1.70 12.46 30.41
CA ALA A 20 -3.00 13.03 30.07
C ALA A 20 -3.00 13.86 28.76
N GLY A 21 -1.85 13.96 28.08
CA GLY A 21 -1.70 14.69 26.83
C GLY A 21 -2.41 14.01 25.68
N THR A 22 -3.27 14.75 24.99
CA THR A 22 -3.93 14.26 23.79
C THR A 22 -2.93 14.23 22.62
N THR A 23 -2.53 13.03 22.20
CA THR A 23 -1.86 12.86 20.89
C THR A 23 -2.93 12.71 19.81
N PRO A 24 -2.72 13.07 18.54
CA PRO A 24 -3.73 12.85 17.49
C PRO A 24 -4.28 11.41 17.43
N GLY A 25 -3.52 10.42 17.92
CA GLY A 25 -3.94 9.02 18.04
C GLY A 25 -4.91 8.72 19.20
N CYS A 26 -5.10 9.60 20.18
CA CYS A 26 -6.01 9.35 21.30
C CYS A 26 -7.50 9.58 20.96
N PHE A 27 -7.78 10.02 19.74
CA PHE A 27 -9.14 10.26 19.24
C PHE A 27 -9.65 9.16 18.32
N ALA A 28 -8.83 8.16 17.98
CA ALA A 28 -9.25 7.07 17.10
C ALA A 28 -9.93 5.95 17.91
N ASN A 29 -11.16 5.59 17.56
CA ASN A 29 -11.81 4.40 18.11
C ASN A 29 -10.96 3.15 17.86
N ALA A 30 -11.09 2.17 18.76
CA ALA A 30 -10.57 0.83 18.53
C ALA A 30 -11.10 0.29 17.18
N PRO A 31 -10.32 -0.50 16.44
CA PRO A 31 -10.81 -1.11 15.20
C PRO A 31 -12.02 -1.99 15.48
N GLN A 32 -13.09 -1.84 14.69
CA GLN A 32 -14.22 -2.75 14.71
C GLN A 32 -13.91 -3.91 13.76
N ILE A 33 -13.69 -5.11 14.30
CA ILE A 33 -13.39 -6.30 13.51
C ILE A 33 -14.72 -6.93 13.08
N ALA A 34 -15.12 -6.66 11.84
CA ALA A 34 -16.32 -7.21 11.24
C ALA A 34 -16.16 -7.29 9.71
N PRO A 35 -16.75 -8.31 9.05
CA PRO A 35 -16.68 -8.40 7.60
C PRO A 35 -17.38 -7.22 6.92
N GLY A 36 -16.96 -6.92 5.69
CA GLY A 36 -17.64 -5.95 4.84
C GLY A 36 -17.73 -4.55 5.45
N VAL A 37 -18.86 -3.87 5.23
CA VAL A 37 -19.04 -2.46 5.54
C VAL A 37 -19.07 -2.20 7.05
N GLU A 38 -19.43 -3.16 7.89
CA GLU A 38 -19.45 -2.98 9.35
C GLU A 38 -18.05 -2.78 9.97
N GLY A 39 -16.99 -3.30 9.33
CA GLY A 39 -15.60 -3.07 9.76
C GLY A 39 -14.97 -1.78 9.21
N ARG A 40 -15.73 -0.90 8.52
CA ARG A 40 -15.21 0.28 7.79
C ARG A 40 -14.51 1.36 8.64
N TYR A 41 -14.54 1.26 9.96
CA TYR A 41 -14.14 2.31 10.89
C TYR A 41 -12.60 2.42 11.03
N THR A 42 -11.93 2.70 9.91
CA THR A 42 -10.47 2.80 9.86
C THR A 42 -9.97 4.09 10.53
N PHE A 43 -10.64 5.22 10.41
CA PHE A 43 -10.30 6.44 11.17
C PHE A 43 -11.56 7.19 11.58
N SER A 44 -12.20 6.76 12.67
CA SER A 44 -13.28 7.54 13.29
C SER A 44 -12.74 8.20 14.54
N SER A 45 -12.68 9.54 14.51
CA SER A 45 -12.84 10.35 15.71
C SER A 45 -14.25 10.92 15.68
N PRO A 46 -15.25 10.20 16.24
CA PRO A 46 -16.63 10.66 16.22
C PRO A 46 -16.81 12.02 16.92
N ASP A 47 -15.85 12.40 17.77
CA ASP A 47 -15.87 13.62 18.56
C ASP A 47 -15.15 14.80 17.90
N THR A 48 -14.53 14.62 16.71
CA THR A 48 -13.85 15.73 16.02
C THR A 48 -14.84 16.46 15.09
N PRO A 49 -15.20 17.74 15.38
CA PRO A 49 -16.12 18.49 14.54
C PRO A 49 -15.62 18.61 13.11
N GLY A 50 -16.49 18.31 12.14
CA GLY A 50 -16.16 18.41 10.72
C GLY A 50 -15.40 17.21 10.13
N MET A 51 -15.16 16.14 10.90
CA MET A 51 -14.66 14.89 10.33
C MET A 51 -15.71 14.28 9.39
N PRO A 52 -15.30 13.81 8.19
CA PRO A 52 -16.20 13.10 7.31
C PRO A 52 -16.64 11.76 7.94
N GLU A 53 -17.86 11.34 7.61
CA GLU A 53 -18.36 10.03 7.99
C GLU A 53 -17.49 8.91 7.39
N PRO A 54 -17.36 7.76 8.08
CA PRO A 54 -16.70 6.59 7.52
C PRO A 54 -17.31 6.18 6.17
N SER A 55 -16.45 5.84 5.21
CA SER A 55 -16.86 5.41 3.86
C SER A 55 -17.84 4.23 3.93
N SER A 56 -19.01 4.36 3.33
CA SER A 56 -19.96 3.25 3.17
C SER A 56 -19.47 2.17 2.19
N LYS A 57 -18.36 2.41 1.49
CA LYS A 57 -17.76 1.49 0.53
C LYS A 57 -16.53 0.78 1.12
N THR A 58 -16.30 -0.44 0.66
CA THR A 58 -15.11 -1.26 0.90
C THR A 58 -14.58 -1.80 -0.43
N ALA A 59 -13.50 -2.58 -0.42
CA ALA A 59 -13.04 -3.24 -1.63
C ALA A 59 -14.11 -4.13 -2.29
N TRP A 60 -15.14 -4.57 -1.57
CA TRP A 60 -16.26 -5.33 -2.14
C TRP A 60 -17.11 -4.54 -3.15
N ASP A 61 -17.04 -3.20 -3.13
CA ASP A 61 -17.71 -2.32 -4.10
C ASP A 61 -16.89 -2.15 -5.39
N PHE A 62 -15.67 -2.67 -5.40
CA PHE A 62 -14.68 -2.50 -6.47
C PHE A 62 -14.14 -3.85 -6.91
N LEU A 63 -15.06 -4.72 -7.35
CA LEU A 63 -14.74 -6.07 -7.82
C LEU A 63 -14.16 -6.05 -9.24
N PRO A 64 -13.38 -7.09 -9.61
CA PRO A 64 -12.93 -7.26 -10.99
C PRO A 64 -14.09 -7.42 -11.98
N GLU A 65 -13.81 -7.14 -13.25
CA GLU A 65 -14.80 -7.29 -14.31
C GLU A 65 -15.37 -8.72 -14.38
N GLY A 66 -16.69 -8.82 -14.50
CA GLY A 66 -17.41 -10.11 -14.51
C GLY A 66 -17.66 -10.73 -13.13
N TRP A 67 -17.10 -10.15 -12.06
CA TRP A 67 -17.37 -10.63 -10.70
C TRP A 67 -18.67 -10.06 -10.14
N VAL A 68 -19.36 -10.89 -9.37
CA VAL A 68 -20.56 -10.51 -8.61
C VAL A 68 -20.44 -11.00 -7.17
N SER A 69 -21.00 -10.25 -6.21
CA SER A 69 -21.02 -10.67 -4.81
C SER A 69 -22.34 -10.31 -4.14
N CYS A 70 -22.75 -11.12 -3.16
CA CYS A 70 -23.85 -10.82 -2.27
C CYS A 70 -23.59 -11.41 -0.87
N GLU A 71 -24.33 -10.90 0.12
CA GLU A 71 -24.26 -11.34 1.51
C GLU A 71 -25.65 -11.73 2.02
N PHE A 72 -25.71 -12.75 2.88
CA PHE A 72 -26.93 -13.24 3.51
C PHE A 72 -26.71 -13.47 5.02
N ALA A 73 -27.79 -13.31 5.80
CA ALA A 73 -27.78 -13.59 7.23
C ALA A 73 -27.45 -15.07 7.54
N ALA A 74 -26.91 -15.32 8.74
CA ALA A 74 -26.39 -16.62 9.16
C ALA A 74 -27.42 -17.77 9.10
N ASP A 75 -28.70 -17.46 9.28
CA ASP A 75 -29.84 -18.38 9.29
C ASP A 75 -30.41 -18.68 7.88
N VAL A 76 -29.95 -17.96 6.85
CA VAL A 76 -30.48 -18.05 5.49
C VAL A 76 -29.47 -18.71 4.55
N LYS A 77 -29.53 -20.05 4.43
CA LYS A 77 -28.78 -20.78 3.41
C LYS A 77 -29.53 -20.75 2.07
N ARG A 78 -29.21 -19.78 1.21
CA ARG A 78 -29.72 -19.73 -0.18
C ARG A 78 -28.73 -20.38 -1.14
N ARG A 79 -29.28 -21.04 -2.16
CA ARG A 79 -28.50 -21.44 -3.34
C ARG A 79 -28.18 -20.16 -4.12
N PHE A 80 -26.90 -19.81 -4.17
CA PHE A 80 -26.42 -18.68 -4.96
C PHE A 80 -26.43 -19.06 -6.44
N ASP A 81 -27.09 -18.25 -7.25
CA ASP A 81 -26.97 -18.30 -8.71
C ASP A 81 -25.85 -17.33 -9.10
N SER A 82 -24.70 -17.88 -9.50
CA SER A 82 -23.54 -17.08 -9.92
C SER A 82 -23.72 -16.44 -11.30
N GLY A 83 -24.80 -16.77 -12.02
CA GLY A 83 -25.01 -16.41 -13.41
C GLY A 83 -24.32 -17.38 -14.38
N GLU A 84 -24.81 -17.43 -15.62
CA GLU A 84 -24.18 -18.21 -16.68
C GLU A 84 -22.74 -17.74 -16.95
N GLY A 85 -21.81 -18.69 -17.07
CA GLY A 85 -20.40 -18.39 -17.33
C GLY A 85 -19.54 -18.12 -16.08
N ASN A 86 -20.13 -18.12 -14.88
CA ASN A 86 -19.42 -17.91 -13.62
C ASN A 86 -19.30 -19.20 -12.79
N GLN A 87 -18.19 -19.30 -12.05
CA GLN A 87 -17.98 -20.24 -10.97
C GLN A 87 -18.42 -19.60 -9.64
N GLY A 88 -19.37 -20.24 -8.95
CA GLY A 88 -19.88 -19.77 -7.67
C GLY A 88 -19.04 -20.25 -6.48
N HIS A 89 -18.72 -19.32 -5.58
CA HIS A 89 -18.05 -19.53 -4.30
C HIS A 89 -18.99 -19.10 -3.18
N GLN A 90 -19.12 -19.91 -2.13
CA GLN A 90 -19.95 -19.60 -0.97
C GLN A 90 -19.21 -20.00 0.31
N PHE A 91 -19.07 -19.05 1.24
CA PHE A 91 -18.34 -19.27 2.47
C PHE A 91 -18.95 -18.47 3.63
N GLN A 92 -18.69 -18.94 4.85
CA GLN A 92 -19.10 -18.24 6.06
C GLN A 92 -18.03 -17.21 6.45
N GLN A 93 -18.48 -16.01 6.81
CA GLN A 93 -17.67 -14.91 7.34
C GLN A 93 -17.44 -15.08 8.84
N ALA A 94 -16.51 -14.32 9.41
CA ALA A 94 -16.11 -14.43 10.81
C ALA A 94 -17.25 -14.14 11.80
N ASP A 95 -18.24 -13.33 11.42
CA ASP A 95 -19.42 -13.02 12.22
C ASP A 95 -20.56 -14.05 12.05
N GLY A 96 -20.35 -15.09 11.24
CA GLY A 96 -21.32 -16.14 10.96
C GLY A 96 -22.23 -15.87 9.76
N THR A 97 -22.23 -14.67 9.18
CA THR A 97 -22.97 -14.37 7.93
C THR A 97 -22.37 -15.13 6.75
N TRP A 98 -23.16 -15.28 5.67
CA TRP A 98 -22.72 -15.98 4.47
C TRP A 98 -22.43 -15.00 3.35
N ARG A 99 -21.26 -15.15 2.71
CA ARG A 99 -20.92 -14.41 1.50
C ARG A 99 -20.89 -15.36 0.30
N CYS A 100 -21.42 -14.87 -0.81
CA CYS A 100 -21.36 -15.56 -2.10
C CYS A 100 -20.67 -14.67 -3.12
N VAL A 101 -19.86 -15.29 -3.97
CA VAL A 101 -19.09 -14.62 -5.03
C VAL A 101 -19.18 -15.45 -6.30
N GLY A 102 -19.52 -14.82 -7.41
CA GLY A 102 -19.42 -15.40 -8.74
C GLY A 102 -18.22 -14.80 -9.45
N ALA A 103 -17.22 -15.62 -9.76
CA ALA A 103 -16.07 -15.22 -10.57
C ALA A 103 -16.16 -15.88 -11.96
N PRO A 104 -15.56 -15.32 -13.02
CA PRO A 104 -15.55 -15.94 -14.34
C PRO A 104 -15.05 -17.39 -14.30
N ALA A 105 -15.70 -18.30 -15.04
CA ALA A 105 -15.32 -19.70 -15.04
C ALA A 105 -13.84 -19.90 -15.42
N GLY A 106 -13.13 -20.71 -14.62
CA GLY A 106 -11.71 -20.97 -14.81
C GLY A 106 -10.76 -19.92 -14.20
N PHE A 107 -11.30 -18.84 -13.61
CA PHE A 107 -10.48 -17.86 -12.89
C PHE A 107 -9.62 -18.53 -11.81
N GLN A 108 -8.33 -18.20 -11.78
CA GLN A 108 -7.39 -18.67 -10.76
C GLN A 108 -6.92 -17.48 -9.92
N PRO A 109 -7.18 -17.49 -8.60
CA PRO A 109 -6.64 -16.48 -7.71
C PRO A 109 -5.12 -16.59 -7.65
N ILE A 110 -4.45 -15.43 -7.63
CA ILE A 110 -3.01 -15.32 -7.42
C ILE A 110 -2.74 -14.53 -6.14
N THR A 111 -3.42 -13.39 -5.96
CA THR A 111 -3.14 -12.48 -4.85
C THR A 111 -3.88 -12.88 -3.57
N GLN A 112 -3.36 -12.47 -2.42
CA GLN A 112 -4.08 -12.66 -1.14
C GLN A 112 -5.48 -12.03 -1.18
N LEU A 113 -5.67 -10.89 -1.85
CA LEU A 113 -6.97 -10.24 -2.04
C LEU A 113 -7.94 -11.14 -2.82
N GLU A 114 -7.48 -11.75 -3.91
CA GLU A 114 -8.30 -12.65 -4.72
C GLU A 114 -8.65 -13.95 -3.98
N HIS A 115 -7.66 -14.56 -3.32
CA HIS A 115 -7.90 -15.72 -2.46
C HIS A 115 -8.94 -15.41 -1.39
N ALA A 116 -8.79 -14.28 -0.70
CA ALA A 116 -9.70 -13.86 0.35
C ALA A 116 -11.13 -13.65 -0.17
N ARG A 117 -11.28 -12.99 -1.32
CA ARG A 117 -12.59 -12.74 -1.95
C ARG A 117 -13.27 -14.02 -2.43
N LEU A 118 -12.51 -15.06 -2.78
CA LEU A 118 -13.07 -16.39 -3.11
C LEU A 118 -13.34 -17.26 -1.88
N GLY A 119 -13.13 -16.72 -0.66
CA GLY A 119 -13.39 -17.40 0.60
C GLY A 119 -12.25 -18.28 1.10
N ASN A 120 -11.14 -18.31 0.38
CA ASN A 120 -9.99 -19.15 0.71
C ASN A 120 -9.23 -18.54 1.90
N ILE A 121 -8.88 -19.38 2.86
CA ILE A 121 -7.91 -19.04 3.91
C ILE A 121 -6.59 -19.65 3.49
N THR A 122 -5.62 -18.80 3.17
CA THR A 122 -4.30 -19.22 2.70
C THR A 122 -3.38 -19.60 3.89
N PRO A 123 -2.26 -20.30 3.64
CA PRO A 123 -1.23 -20.50 4.65
C PRO A 123 -0.72 -19.17 5.24
N GLU A 124 -0.61 -18.12 4.43
CA GLU A 124 -0.17 -16.79 4.86
C GLU A 124 -1.17 -16.16 5.82
N MET A 125 -2.49 -16.23 5.52
CA MET A 125 -3.53 -15.74 6.42
C MET A 125 -3.56 -16.50 7.75
N THR A 126 -3.32 -17.81 7.70
CA THR A 126 -3.21 -18.65 8.90
C THR A 126 -1.99 -18.23 9.73
N ARG A 127 -0.84 -18.03 9.08
CA ARG A 127 0.39 -17.59 9.72
C ARG A 127 0.26 -16.21 10.36
N VAL A 128 -0.44 -15.28 9.71
CA VAL A 128 -0.77 -13.97 10.28
C VAL A 128 -1.58 -14.12 11.56
N ALA A 129 -2.60 -14.98 11.58
CA ALA A 129 -3.42 -15.21 12.77
C ALA A 129 -2.63 -15.86 13.93
N GLU A 130 -1.63 -16.70 13.64
CA GLU A 130 -0.70 -17.21 14.66
C GLU A 130 0.13 -16.09 15.31
N ARG A 131 0.58 -15.11 14.51
CA ARG A 131 1.36 -13.95 14.99
C ARG A 131 0.49 -12.92 15.71
N GLU A 132 -0.76 -12.80 15.26
CA GLU A 132 -1.78 -11.89 15.78
C GLU A 132 -2.88 -12.69 16.46
N ALA A 133 -2.56 -13.38 17.56
CA ALA A 133 -3.45 -14.32 18.26
C ALA A 133 -4.80 -13.73 18.73
N HIS A 134 -5.00 -12.41 18.64
CA HIS A 134 -6.29 -11.75 18.84
C HIS A 134 -7.21 -11.78 17.59
N LEU A 135 -6.72 -12.28 16.46
CA LEU A 135 -7.45 -12.47 15.20
C LEU A 135 -7.50 -13.96 14.83
N THR A 136 -8.65 -14.39 14.33
CA THR A 136 -8.80 -15.70 13.69
C THR A 136 -8.41 -15.64 12.21
N PRO A 137 -8.05 -16.77 11.57
CA PRO A 137 -7.78 -16.79 10.13
C PRO A 137 -8.96 -16.29 9.27
N ALA A 138 -10.20 -16.51 9.72
CA ALA A 138 -11.39 -15.97 9.06
C ALA A 138 -11.49 -14.45 9.16
N GLN A 139 -11.15 -13.85 10.32
CA GLN A 139 -11.11 -12.40 10.47
C GLN A 139 -10.01 -11.77 9.62
N VAL A 140 -8.84 -12.41 9.53
CA VAL A 140 -7.76 -11.97 8.62
C VAL A 140 -8.24 -11.99 7.18
N ARG A 141 -8.83 -13.11 6.72
CA ARG A 141 -9.41 -13.22 5.38
C ARG A 141 -10.43 -12.11 5.12
N ASP A 142 -11.35 -11.86 6.05
CA ASP A 142 -12.42 -10.88 5.85
C ASP A 142 -11.89 -9.43 5.77
N GLU A 143 -10.87 -9.08 6.58
CA GLU A 143 -10.20 -7.79 6.50
C GLU A 143 -9.41 -7.61 5.19
N VAL A 144 -8.74 -8.68 4.71
CA VAL A 144 -8.06 -8.69 3.42
C VAL A 144 -9.06 -8.55 2.27
N ALA A 145 -10.14 -9.33 2.28
CA ALA A 145 -11.16 -9.29 1.22
C ALA A 145 -11.87 -7.92 1.13
N ALA A 146 -11.99 -7.21 2.25
CA ALA A 146 -12.56 -5.87 2.34
C ALA A 146 -11.54 -4.75 2.03
N GLY A 147 -10.27 -5.08 1.78
CA GLY A 147 -9.20 -4.13 1.45
C GLY A 147 -8.75 -3.25 2.61
N ARG A 148 -8.96 -3.69 3.86
CA ARG A 148 -8.51 -2.98 5.07
C ARG A 148 -7.23 -3.55 5.69
N MET A 149 -6.82 -4.70 5.18
CA MET A 149 -5.60 -5.39 5.55
C MET A 149 -4.93 -5.91 4.28
N VAL A 150 -3.60 -5.84 4.25
CA VAL A 150 -2.78 -6.46 3.21
C VAL A 150 -1.78 -7.41 3.85
N ILE A 151 -1.36 -8.41 3.08
CA ILE A 151 -0.29 -9.33 3.43
C ILE A 151 0.71 -9.25 2.28
N PRO A 152 1.75 -8.40 2.37
CA PRO A 152 2.76 -8.28 1.32
C PRO A 152 3.58 -9.58 1.28
N ALA A 153 3.27 -10.43 0.31
CA ALA A 153 3.80 -11.78 0.23
C ALA A 153 3.99 -12.20 -1.22
N ASN A 154 4.98 -11.60 -1.87
CA ASN A 154 5.30 -11.96 -3.25
C ASN A 154 5.64 -13.45 -3.30
N LYS A 155 5.03 -14.16 -4.25
CA LYS A 155 5.19 -15.63 -4.39
C LYS A 155 6.64 -16.09 -4.54
N VAL A 156 7.52 -15.24 -5.09
CA VAL A 156 8.95 -15.52 -5.20
C VAL A 156 9.60 -15.42 -3.83
N HIS A 157 9.29 -14.40 -3.03
CA HIS A 157 9.86 -14.24 -1.70
C HIS A 157 9.36 -15.31 -0.72
N LEU A 158 8.10 -15.74 -0.85
CA LEU A 158 7.55 -16.90 -0.13
C LEU A 158 8.35 -18.19 -0.36
N SER A 159 9.05 -18.32 -1.49
CA SER A 159 9.93 -19.48 -1.74
C SER A 159 11.25 -19.45 -0.97
N TYR A 160 11.56 -18.32 -0.31
CA TYR A 160 12.74 -18.13 0.52
C TYR A 160 12.39 -18.22 2.02
N GLN A 161 12.63 -17.16 2.79
CA GLN A 161 12.54 -17.14 4.25
C GLN A 161 11.46 -16.18 4.78
N LEU A 162 10.64 -15.59 3.90
CA LEU A 162 9.58 -14.68 4.29
C LEU A 162 8.67 -15.34 5.34
N ASP A 163 8.53 -14.69 6.50
CA ASP A 163 7.52 -15.02 7.50
C ASP A 163 6.34 -14.06 7.32
N PRO A 164 5.21 -14.50 6.72
CA PRO A 164 4.07 -13.66 6.41
C PRO A 164 3.58 -12.83 7.59
N MET A 165 3.23 -11.58 7.31
CA MET A 165 2.71 -10.61 8.28
C MET A 165 1.60 -9.79 7.65
N ALA A 166 0.76 -9.16 8.47
CA ALA A 166 -0.30 -8.28 8.01
C ALA A 166 -0.09 -6.83 8.39
N ILE A 167 -0.48 -5.95 7.48
CA ILE A 167 -0.57 -4.50 7.67
C ILE A 167 -2.04 -4.12 7.53
N GLY A 168 -2.62 -3.59 8.60
CA GLY A 168 -4.01 -3.17 8.65
C GLY A 168 -4.41 -2.80 10.07
N ARG A 169 -5.47 -2.00 10.22
CA ARG A 169 -5.84 -1.47 11.54
C ARG A 169 -6.29 -2.51 12.56
N ALA A 170 -6.82 -3.64 12.10
CA ALA A 170 -7.17 -4.77 12.99
C ALA A 170 -5.93 -5.51 13.54
N SER A 171 -4.77 -5.34 12.90
CA SER A 171 -3.49 -5.89 13.35
C SER A 171 -2.74 -4.92 14.27
N LYS A 172 -1.65 -5.35 14.91
CA LYS A 172 -0.76 -4.43 15.65
C LYS A 172 -0.14 -3.39 14.71
N THR A 173 0.20 -2.22 15.23
CA THR A 173 0.97 -1.23 14.45
C THR A 173 2.30 -1.83 14.02
N LYS A 174 2.64 -1.65 12.74
CA LYS A 174 3.85 -2.18 12.11
C LYS A 174 4.84 -1.06 11.83
N VAL A 175 6.14 -1.35 11.92
CA VAL A 175 7.23 -0.38 11.72
C VAL A 175 8.13 -0.81 10.57
N ASN A 176 8.39 0.11 9.64
CA ASN A 176 9.32 -0.12 8.53
C ASN A 176 10.71 0.47 8.83
N ALA A 177 11.77 -0.22 8.43
CA ALA A 177 13.14 0.31 8.43
C ALA A 177 13.63 0.54 6.99
N ASN A 178 14.11 1.76 6.71
CA ASN A 178 14.74 2.07 5.42
C ASN A 178 16.23 1.79 5.47
N MET A 179 16.74 1.09 4.46
CA MET A 179 18.17 0.86 4.22
C MET A 179 18.52 1.09 2.75
N GLY A 180 19.78 0.86 2.38
CA GLY A 180 20.22 0.98 1.00
C GLY A 180 21.65 1.48 0.87
N ALA A 181 22.35 0.91 -0.11
CA ALA A 181 23.68 1.31 -0.51
C ALA A 181 23.65 2.65 -1.25
N SER A 182 24.63 3.49 -0.98
CA SER A 182 24.82 4.76 -1.68
C SER A 182 26.07 4.70 -2.56
N PRO A 183 26.19 5.53 -3.60
CA PRO A 183 27.40 5.57 -4.43
C PRO A 183 28.71 5.82 -3.67
N VAL A 184 28.61 6.31 -2.43
CA VAL A 184 29.74 6.69 -1.57
C VAL A 184 29.97 5.71 -0.41
N SER A 185 29.07 4.76 -0.15
CA SER A 185 29.17 3.85 1.02
C SER A 185 28.25 2.64 0.90
N SER A 186 28.73 1.51 1.43
CA SER A 186 28.12 0.18 1.54
C SER A 186 28.17 -0.72 0.31
N GLY A 187 28.58 -1.97 0.55
CA GLY A 187 28.46 -3.10 -0.38
C GLY A 187 27.42 -4.12 0.09
N THR A 188 27.18 -5.15 -0.72
CA THR A 188 26.11 -6.15 -0.49
C THR A 188 26.13 -6.78 0.91
N ASP A 189 27.31 -7.21 1.39
CA ASP A 189 27.43 -7.84 2.71
C ASP A 189 27.01 -6.90 3.86
N GLU A 190 27.31 -5.61 3.74
CA GLU A 190 26.94 -4.61 4.74
C GLU A 190 25.42 -4.36 4.76
N GLU A 191 24.77 -4.36 3.59
CA GLU A 191 23.31 -4.22 3.51
C GLU A 191 22.59 -5.44 4.12
N VAL A 192 23.11 -6.66 3.91
CA VAL A 192 22.58 -7.86 4.58
C VAL A 192 22.77 -7.77 6.10
N ILE A 193 23.89 -7.21 6.58
CA ILE A 193 24.08 -6.97 8.03
C ILE A 193 23.06 -5.94 8.55
N LYS A 194 22.80 -4.85 7.82
CA LYS A 194 21.78 -3.85 8.19
C LYS A 194 20.38 -4.47 8.24
N LEU A 195 20.04 -5.34 7.29
CA LEU A 195 18.80 -6.12 7.29
C LEU A 195 18.65 -6.92 8.59
N LYS A 196 19.66 -7.73 8.94
CA LYS A 196 19.64 -8.52 10.16
C LYS A 196 19.59 -7.67 11.43
N TRP A 197 20.18 -6.49 11.39
CA TRP A 197 20.08 -5.54 12.50
C TRP A 197 18.67 -4.97 12.63
N ALA A 198 18.03 -4.59 11.52
CA ALA A 198 16.65 -4.10 11.51
C ALA A 198 15.67 -5.15 12.03
N GLU A 199 15.74 -6.39 11.52
CA GLU A 199 14.92 -7.51 11.98
C GLU A 199 15.11 -7.78 13.48
N ARG A 200 16.37 -7.80 13.95
CA ARG A 200 16.70 -8.02 15.37
C ARG A 200 16.05 -7.01 16.31
N TRP A 201 15.90 -5.76 15.87
CA TRP A 201 15.31 -4.68 16.66
C TRP A 201 13.81 -4.47 16.39
N GLY A 202 13.18 -5.39 15.64
CA GLY A 202 11.73 -5.43 15.48
C GLY A 202 11.19 -4.59 14.33
N ALA A 203 11.98 -4.35 13.27
CA ALA A 203 11.41 -3.88 12.01
C ALA A 203 10.47 -4.97 11.45
N ASP A 204 9.22 -4.59 11.17
CA ASP A 204 8.19 -5.47 10.63
C ASP A 204 8.27 -5.59 9.10
N THR A 205 8.81 -4.58 8.44
CA THR A 205 9.15 -4.54 7.02
C THR A 205 10.46 -3.78 6.82
N VAL A 206 11.09 -3.99 5.68
CA VAL A 206 12.29 -3.25 5.28
C VAL A 206 12.09 -2.68 3.88
N MET A 207 12.62 -1.49 3.62
CA MET A 207 12.73 -0.97 2.25
C MET A 207 14.19 -0.85 1.82
N ASP A 208 14.49 -1.42 0.65
CA ASP A 208 15.73 -1.16 -0.07
C ASP A 208 15.61 0.10 -0.92
N LEU A 209 16.34 1.14 -0.52
CA LEU A 209 16.43 2.43 -1.21
C LEU A 209 17.81 2.64 -1.85
N SER A 210 18.51 1.54 -2.15
CA SER A 210 19.85 1.55 -2.76
C SER A 210 19.87 2.33 -4.07
N THR A 211 20.95 3.11 -4.27
CA THR A 211 21.13 3.99 -5.44
C THR A 211 22.53 3.91 -6.06
N GLY A 212 23.40 3.03 -5.54
CA GLY A 212 24.76 2.82 -6.06
C GLY A 212 25.14 1.34 -6.08
N GLY A 213 26.23 1.02 -6.78
CA GLY A 213 26.72 -0.36 -6.92
C GLY A 213 25.86 -1.21 -7.85
N ASN A 214 25.99 -2.53 -7.73
CA ASN A 214 25.13 -3.48 -8.42
C ASN A 214 23.84 -3.68 -7.62
N LEU A 215 22.80 -2.93 -7.99
CA LEU A 215 21.52 -2.92 -7.28
C LEU A 215 20.81 -4.26 -7.31
N ASP A 216 20.90 -4.98 -8.43
CA ASP A 216 20.17 -6.23 -8.60
C ASP A 216 20.77 -7.32 -7.72
N GLU A 217 22.10 -7.46 -7.71
CA GLU A 217 22.81 -8.38 -6.81
C GLU A 217 22.59 -8.03 -5.33
N CYS A 218 22.60 -6.74 -4.98
CA CYS A 218 22.34 -6.29 -3.62
C CYS A 218 20.93 -6.66 -3.17
N ARG A 219 19.92 -6.34 -4.00
CA ARG A 219 18.52 -6.62 -3.72
C ARG A 219 18.23 -8.12 -3.65
N ASP A 220 18.80 -8.93 -4.54
CA ASP A 220 18.71 -10.39 -4.48
C ASP A 220 19.23 -10.94 -3.15
N ALA A 221 20.40 -10.45 -2.71
CA ALA A 221 20.96 -10.87 -1.43
C ALA A 221 20.09 -10.46 -0.24
N ILE A 222 19.51 -9.25 -0.26
CA ILE A 222 18.57 -8.77 0.77
C ILE A 222 17.34 -9.68 0.81
N ILE A 223 16.67 -9.91 -0.32
CA ILE A 223 15.43 -10.70 -0.39
C ILE A 223 15.68 -12.15 0.07
N GLN A 224 16.72 -12.82 -0.45
CA GLN A 224 17.01 -14.22 -0.07
C GLN A 224 17.35 -14.39 1.41
N ASN A 225 17.81 -13.33 2.08
CA ASN A 225 18.15 -13.33 3.49
C ASN A 225 17.07 -12.69 4.37
N SER A 226 15.97 -12.18 3.83
CA SER A 226 14.94 -11.52 4.64
C SER A 226 13.86 -12.49 5.10
N THR A 227 13.42 -12.27 6.34
CA THR A 227 12.25 -12.91 6.94
C THR A 227 11.05 -11.96 7.00
N VAL A 228 11.23 -10.69 6.63
CA VAL A 228 10.20 -9.65 6.63
C VAL A 228 9.96 -9.16 5.21
N PRO A 229 8.78 -8.59 4.90
CA PRO A 229 8.54 -8.05 3.57
C PRO A 229 9.55 -6.97 3.16
N ILE A 230 10.04 -7.06 1.92
CA ILE A 230 10.94 -6.09 1.29
C ILE A 230 10.15 -5.20 0.35
N GLY A 231 10.28 -3.89 0.54
CA GLY A 231 9.76 -2.87 -0.36
C GLY A 231 10.83 -2.12 -1.12
N THR A 232 10.44 -1.51 -2.22
CA THR A 232 11.32 -0.61 -2.99
C THR A 232 10.58 0.64 -3.46
N VAL A 233 11.35 1.60 -3.98
CA VAL A 233 10.83 2.75 -4.74
C VAL A 233 11.37 2.63 -6.18
N PRO A 234 10.68 1.92 -7.09
CA PRO A 234 11.26 1.51 -8.37
C PRO A 234 11.80 2.65 -9.25
N ILE A 235 11.21 3.85 -9.17
CA ILE A 235 11.69 5.02 -9.94
C ILE A 235 13.14 5.39 -9.63
N TYR A 236 13.67 5.03 -8.45
CA TYR A 236 15.06 5.34 -8.10
C TYR A 236 16.05 4.54 -8.94
N SER A 237 15.76 3.26 -9.22
CA SER A 237 16.60 2.44 -10.09
C SER A 237 16.40 2.76 -11.57
N MET A 238 15.18 3.12 -11.99
CA MET A 238 14.84 3.39 -13.39
C MET A 238 15.63 4.56 -14.02
N ILE A 239 16.13 5.48 -13.18
CA ILE A 239 16.87 6.68 -13.61
C ILE A 239 18.40 6.55 -13.43
N ILE A 240 18.89 5.42 -12.91
CA ILE A 240 20.34 5.23 -12.78
C ILE A 240 20.93 4.97 -14.16
N GLY A 241 21.93 5.76 -14.53
CA GLY A 241 22.53 5.70 -15.86
C GLY A 241 21.64 6.20 -17.00
N ARG A 242 20.46 6.76 -16.71
CA ARG A 242 19.51 7.28 -17.70
C ARG A 242 19.13 8.73 -17.36
N LYS A 243 18.86 9.55 -18.37
CA LYS A 243 18.27 10.87 -18.12
C LYS A 243 16.81 10.69 -17.75
N LEU A 244 16.31 11.46 -16.79
CA LEU A 244 14.90 11.45 -16.41
C LEU A 244 13.98 11.64 -17.63
N TYR A 245 14.37 12.49 -18.58
CA TYR A 245 13.61 12.72 -19.82
C TYR A 245 13.34 11.44 -20.61
N ASP A 246 14.25 10.46 -20.58
CA ASP A 246 14.12 9.24 -21.35
C ASP A 246 13.24 8.18 -20.66
N LEU A 247 12.69 8.47 -19.48
CA LEU A 247 11.76 7.58 -18.77
C LEU A 247 10.43 7.52 -19.55
N ASN A 248 9.93 6.31 -19.80
CA ASN A 248 8.63 6.08 -20.43
C ASN A 248 7.94 4.86 -19.79
N LEU A 249 6.70 4.58 -20.20
CA LEU A 249 5.90 3.50 -19.63
C LEU A 249 6.54 2.12 -19.82
N ASP A 250 7.13 1.83 -20.98
CA ASP A 250 7.75 0.52 -21.25
C ASP A 250 8.90 0.24 -20.26
N ILE A 251 9.75 1.24 -20.03
CA ILE A 251 10.84 1.17 -19.04
C ILE A 251 10.29 0.93 -17.63
N ILE A 252 9.20 1.62 -17.27
CA ILE A 252 8.56 1.47 -15.96
C ILE A 252 8.08 0.03 -15.80
N LEU A 253 7.33 -0.49 -16.78
CA LEU A 253 6.78 -1.84 -16.75
C LEU A 253 7.89 -2.92 -16.72
N GLU A 254 8.95 -2.75 -17.51
CA GLU A 254 10.10 -3.67 -17.50
C GLU A 254 10.78 -3.71 -16.13
N SER A 255 11.07 -2.55 -15.54
CA SER A 255 11.73 -2.48 -14.24
C SER A 255 10.85 -3.00 -13.11
N LEU A 256 9.53 -2.80 -13.15
CA LEU A 256 8.61 -3.37 -12.16
C LEU A 256 8.57 -4.89 -12.25
N ARG A 257 8.48 -5.43 -13.47
CA ARG A 257 8.50 -6.90 -13.69
C ARG A 257 9.80 -7.51 -13.22
N ALA A 258 10.94 -6.87 -13.49
CA ALA A 258 12.25 -7.35 -13.04
C ALA A 258 12.32 -7.44 -11.50
N GLN A 259 11.88 -6.40 -10.79
CA GLN A 259 11.89 -6.40 -9.32
C GLN A 259 10.87 -7.37 -8.72
N ALA A 260 9.68 -7.49 -9.33
CA ALA A 260 8.67 -8.45 -8.91
C ALA A 260 9.19 -9.89 -9.06
N ALA A 261 9.92 -10.18 -10.14
CA ALA A 261 10.57 -11.46 -10.38
C ALA A 261 11.71 -11.79 -9.39
N GLN A 262 12.32 -10.78 -8.75
CA GLN A 262 13.29 -11.00 -7.66
C GLN A 262 12.63 -11.33 -6.33
N GLY A 263 11.36 -10.95 -6.14
CA GLY A 263 10.63 -11.14 -4.89
C GLY A 263 10.42 -9.88 -4.06
N VAL A 264 10.41 -8.68 -4.65
CA VAL A 264 9.96 -7.49 -3.91
C VAL A 264 8.47 -7.63 -3.58
N ASP A 265 8.11 -7.45 -2.30
CA ASP A 265 6.74 -7.66 -1.80
C ASP A 265 5.83 -6.46 -1.99
N TYR A 266 6.39 -5.25 -2.00
CA TYR A 266 5.59 -4.05 -2.25
C TYR A 266 6.38 -2.95 -2.95
N PHE A 267 5.67 -2.19 -3.79
CA PHE A 267 6.24 -1.05 -4.50
C PHE A 267 5.64 0.26 -4.02
N THR A 268 6.52 1.22 -3.71
CA THR A 268 6.11 2.61 -3.56
C THR A 268 6.01 3.29 -4.92
N ILE A 269 4.79 3.42 -5.45
CA ILE A 269 4.50 3.98 -6.78
C ILE A 269 3.84 5.35 -6.63
N HIS A 270 4.49 6.39 -7.15
CA HIS A 270 4.04 7.78 -7.02
C HIS A 270 3.07 8.18 -8.15
N ALA A 271 2.00 7.40 -8.34
CA ALA A 271 1.01 7.64 -9.40
C ALA A 271 -0.02 8.74 -9.03
N GLY A 272 -0.12 9.13 -7.76
CA GLY A 272 -1.08 10.16 -7.30
C GLY A 272 -0.69 11.60 -7.59
N ALA A 273 0.58 11.87 -7.92
CA ALA A 273 1.03 13.20 -8.29
C ALA A 273 0.68 13.48 -9.77
N LEU A 274 -0.36 14.29 -9.99
CA LEU A 274 -0.86 14.63 -11.31
C LEU A 274 -0.36 16.00 -11.79
N GLN A 275 -0.38 16.23 -13.10
CA GLN A 275 0.05 17.49 -13.72
C GLN A 275 -0.74 18.69 -13.18
N GLU A 276 -2.04 18.54 -12.97
CA GLU A 276 -2.94 19.55 -12.40
C GLU A 276 -2.65 19.90 -10.94
N HIS A 277 -1.88 19.07 -10.21
CA HIS A 277 -1.50 19.35 -8.82
C HIS A 277 -0.28 20.27 -8.73
N LEU A 278 0.55 20.33 -9.78
CA LEU A 278 1.82 21.07 -9.75
C LEU A 278 1.66 22.56 -9.42
N PRO A 279 0.62 23.29 -9.91
CA PRO A 279 0.40 24.68 -9.52
C PRO A 279 0.20 24.89 -8.02
N TYR A 280 -0.36 23.91 -7.30
CA TYR A 280 -0.60 24.01 -5.86
C TYR A 280 0.68 24.00 -5.03
N VAL A 281 1.78 23.49 -5.59
CA VAL A 281 3.07 23.42 -4.90
C VAL A 281 3.84 24.75 -4.95
N LYS A 282 3.46 25.67 -5.85
CA LYS A 282 4.16 26.94 -6.06
C LYS A 282 4.28 27.78 -4.79
N ASP A 283 3.25 27.75 -3.95
CA ASP A 283 3.17 28.59 -2.74
C ASP A 283 3.68 27.89 -1.48
N ARG A 284 4.18 26.64 -1.60
CA ARG A 284 4.82 25.93 -0.49
C ARG A 284 6.11 26.59 -0.07
N LEU A 285 6.38 26.57 1.24
CA LEU A 285 7.63 27.05 1.80
C LEU A 285 8.81 26.13 1.45
N ILE A 286 8.62 24.81 1.54
CA ILE A 286 9.69 23.82 1.32
C ILE A 286 9.56 23.17 -0.07
N GLY A 287 8.34 23.11 -0.62
CA GLY A 287 8.08 22.56 -1.96
C GLY A 287 7.82 21.04 -1.93
N ILE A 288 8.34 20.34 -2.93
CA ILE A 288 8.24 18.86 -3.03
C ILE A 288 9.44 18.23 -2.34
N VAL A 289 9.20 17.53 -1.22
CA VAL A 289 10.26 16.81 -0.48
C VAL A 289 10.33 15.31 -0.80
N SER A 290 9.36 14.80 -1.56
CA SER A 290 9.44 13.43 -2.10
C SER A 290 10.43 13.39 -3.26
N ARG A 291 11.47 12.54 -3.16
CA ARG A 291 12.37 12.31 -4.29
C ARG A 291 11.61 11.69 -5.47
N GLY A 292 10.76 10.69 -5.23
CA GLY A 292 9.94 10.10 -6.29
C GLY A 292 8.94 11.09 -6.90
N GLY A 293 8.25 11.85 -6.04
CA GLY A 293 7.32 12.90 -6.47
C GLY A 293 7.98 14.02 -7.27
N SER A 294 9.16 14.49 -6.85
CA SER A 294 9.90 15.55 -7.55
C SER A 294 10.45 15.10 -8.90
N LEU A 295 10.89 13.83 -9.02
CA LEU A 295 11.28 13.24 -10.30
C LEU A 295 10.10 13.21 -11.29
N LEU A 296 8.93 12.75 -10.86
CA LEU A 296 7.74 12.72 -11.73
C LEU A 296 7.21 14.11 -12.04
N ALA A 297 7.22 15.04 -11.07
CA ALA A 297 6.86 16.43 -11.31
C ALA A 297 7.75 17.07 -12.40
N LYS A 298 9.07 16.85 -12.31
CA LYS A 298 10.00 17.31 -13.34
C LYS A 298 9.75 16.63 -14.69
N TRP A 299 9.50 15.32 -14.71
CA TRP A 299 9.18 14.58 -15.92
C TRP A 299 7.94 15.17 -16.63
N MET A 300 6.86 15.44 -15.88
CA MET A 300 5.63 16.03 -16.41
C MET A 300 5.84 17.44 -16.96
N ILE A 301 6.68 18.26 -16.30
CA ILE A 301 7.03 19.61 -16.78
C ILE A 301 7.83 19.54 -18.08
N ASP A 302 8.83 18.65 -18.16
CA ASP A 302 9.72 18.55 -19.31
C ASP A 302 8.98 18.01 -20.56
N HIS A 303 7.99 17.13 -20.39
CA HIS A 303 7.20 16.56 -21.49
C HIS A 303 5.90 17.28 -21.78
N ASN A 304 5.38 18.06 -20.82
CA ASN A 304 4.02 18.59 -20.85
C ASN A 304 2.96 17.49 -21.02
N GLU A 305 3.14 16.37 -20.32
CA GLU A 305 2.28 15.19 -20.33
C GLU A 305 1.89 14.77 -18.91
N GLN A 306 0.82 13.97 -18.79
CA GLN A 306 0.39 13.41 -17.51
C GLN A 306 1.35 12.32 -17.01
N ASN A 307 1.42 12.14 -15.69
CA ASN A 307 2.23 11.12 -15.01
C ASN A 307 2.08 9.74 -15.69
N PRO A 308 3.18 9.14 -16.18
CA PRO A 308 3.14 7.87 -16.92
C PRO A 308 2.72 6.69 -16.03
N MET A 309 2.93 6.78 -14.72
CA MET A 309 2.47 5.76 -13.77
C MET A 309 0.97 5.86 -13.49
N TYR A 310 0.36 7.05 -13.63
CA TYR A 310 -1.09 7.25 -13.53
C TYR A 310 -1.81 6.74 -14.78
N THR A 311 -1.27 7.08 -15.97
CA THR A 311 -1.87 6.69 -17.25
C THR A 311 -1.67 5.20 -17.54
N GLY A 312 -0.56 4.60 -17.08
CA GLY A 312 -0.27 3.18 -17.20
C GLY A 312 -0.72 2.31 -16.02
N TRP A 313 -1.57 2.82 -15.12
CA TRP A 313 -1.88 2.17 -13.85
C TRP A 313 -2.41 0.74 -13.99
N GLU A 314 -3.30 0.48 -14.95
CA GLU A 314 -3.87 -0.84 -15.18
C GLU A 314 -2.82 -1.87 -15.61
N ALA A 315 -1.86 -1.46 -16.45
CA ALA A 315 -0.75 -2.30 -16.88
C ALA A 315 0.23 -2.58 -15.72
N ILE A 316 0.42 -1.61 -14.82
CA ILE A 316 1.17 -1.80 -13.59
C ILE A 316 0.46 -2.81 -12.68
N CYS A 317 -0.86 -2.70 -12.52
CA CYS A 317 -1.65 -3.66 -11.74
C CYS A 317 -1.51 -5.08 -12.30
N ASP A 318 -1.53 -5.25 -13.63
CA ASP A 318 -1.37 -6.56 -14.26
C ASP A 318 -0.03 -7.21 -13.88
N ILE A 319 1.07 -6.45 -13.89
CA ILE A 319 2.39 -6.94 -13.47
C ILE A 319 2.42 -7.28 -11.98
N MET A 320 1.85 -6.42 -11.13
CA MET A 320 1.86 -6.64 -9.68
C MET A 320 1.04 -7.87 -9.29
N ARG A 321 -0.11 -8.07 -9.95
CA ARG A 321 -0.96 -9.25 -9.79
C ARG A 321 -0.24 -10.55 -10.16
N GLU A 322 0.62 -10.55 -11.19
CA GLU A 322 1.35 -11.75 -11.61
C GLU A 322 2.19 -12.37 -10.48
N TYR A 323 2.64 -11.56 -9.50
CA TYR A 323 3.56 -11.97 -8.44
C TYR A 323 3.02 -11.78 -7.02
N ASP A 324 1.81 -11.22 -6.85
CA ASP A 324 1.25 -10.79 -5.56
C ASP A 324 2.06 -9.68 -4.88
N VAL A 325 2.45 -8.66 -5.67
CA VAL A 325 3.11 -7.46 -5.15
C VAL A 325 2.05 -6.48 -4.65
N THR A 326 2.19 -6.02 -3.41
CA THR A 326 1.28 -5.04 -2.79
C THR A 326 1.61 -3.61 -3.23
N PHE A 327 0.58 -2.79 -3.47
CA PHE A 327 0.77 -1.35 -3.66
C PHE A 327 1.04 -0.62 -2.35
N SER A 328 2.09 0.19 -2.35
CA SER A 328 2.24 1.35 -1.48
C SER A 328 2.08 2.59 -2.36
N ILE A 329 0.88 3.15 -2.46
CA ILE A 329 0.66 4.29 -3.36
C ILE A 329 1.32 5.54 -2.72
N GLY A 330 2.38 6.02 -3.34
CA GLY A 330 3.32 6.98 -2.75
C GLY A 330 2.75 8.38 -2.60
N ASP A 331 3.17 9.06 -1.54
CA ASP A 331 2.83 10.43 -1.18
C ASP A 331 3.81 11.44 -1.81
N GLY A 332 3.77 11.56 -3.13
CA GLY A 332 4.65 12.42 -3.92
C GLY A 332 4.61 13.89 -3.53
N LEU A 333 3.47 14.37 -3.03
CA LEU A 333 3.21 15.73 -2.59
C LEU A 333 3.05 15.82 -1.07
N ARG A 334 3.61 14.92 -0.27
CA ARG A 334 3.63 15.08 1.20
C ARG A 334 4.30 16.41 1.63
N PRO A 335 3.89 16.99 2.77
CA PRO A 335 4.48 18.22 3.28
C PRO A 335 5.89 18.00 3.85
N GLY A 336 6.81 18.92 3.56
CA GLY A 336 8.16 18.91 4.13
C GLY A 336 8.27 19.53 5.53
N GLY A 337 7.22 20.21 5.98
CA GLY A 337 7.18 20.91 7.25
C GLY A 337 5.78 21.46 7.55
N LEU A 338 5.60 21.97 8.77
CA LEU A 338 4.29 22.37 9.29
C LEU A 338 3.60 23.47 8.46
N ALA A 339 4.36 24.34 7.79
CA ALA A 339 3.79 25.41 6.97
C ALA A 339 3.05 24.89 5.73
N ASP A 340 3.43 23.70 5.24
CA ASP A 340 2.86 23.08 4.03
C ASP A 340 1.87 21.96 4.38
N ALA A 341 1.61 21.71 5.67
CA ALA A 341 0.84 20.56 6.13
C ALA A 341 -0.67 20.76 5.92
N THR A 342 -1.33 19.71 5.43
CA THR A 342 -2.78 19.70 5.11
C THR A 342 -3.16 20.75 4.06
N ASP A 343 -2.24 21.02 3.13
CA ASP A 343 -2.47 21.96 2.04
C ASP A 343 -3.23 21.32 0.86
N GLN A 344 -3.56 22.16 -0.13
CA GLN A 344 -4.31 21.72 -1.30
C GLN A 344 -3.57 20.66 -2.13
N ALA A 345 -2.23 20.77 -2.25
CA ALA A 345 -1.44 19.79 -3.00
C ALA A 345 -1.48 18.40 -2.36
N GLN A 346 -1.34 18.33 -1.03
CA GLN A 346 -1.41 17.07 -0.29
C GLN A 346 -2.79 16.43 -0.41
N LEU A 347 -3.86 17.22 -0.21
CA LEU A 347 -5.23 16.70 -0.24
C LEU A 347 -5.67 16.27 -1.65
N ALA A 348 -5.24 16.99 -2.69
CA ALA A 348 -5.53 16.62 -4.08
C ALA A 348 -4.87 15.29 -4.48
N GLU A 349 -3.60 15.09 -4.09
CA GLU A 349 -2.94 13.80 -4.26
C GLU A 349 -3.69 12.71 -3.48
N LEU A 350 -4.03 12.95 -2.21
CA LEU A 350 -4.75 11.97 -1.38
C LEU A 350 -6.08 11.52 -2.02
N CYS A 351 -6.85 12.43 -2.60
CA CYS A 351 -8.06 12.09 -3.37
C CYS A 351 -7.75 11.16 -4.56
N THR A 352 -6.65 11.44 -5.27
CA THR A 352 -6.19 10.62 -6.40
C THR A 352 -5.73 9.24 -5.93
N LEU A 353 -5.05 9.14 -4.78
CA LEU A 353 -4.69 7.85 -4.20
C LEU A 353 -5.93 6.99 -3.94
N GLY A 354 -7.02 7.59 -3.46
CA GLY A 354 -8.32 6.91 -3.29
C GLY A 354 -8.85 6.34 -4.60
N GLU A 355 -8.87 7.13 -5.68
CA GLU A 355 -9.25 6.66 -7.03
C GLU A 355 -8.37 5.47 -7.49
N LEU A 356 -7.06 5.59 -7.33
CA LEU A 356 -6.09 4.57 -7.71
C LEU A 356 -6.25 3.28 -6.91
N THR A 357 -6.58 3.38 -5.62
CA THR A 357 -6.93 2.22 -4.78
C THR A 357 -8.16 1.50 -5.33
N GLU A 358 -9.23 2.21 -5.71
CA GLU A 358 -10.40 1.58 -6.32
C GLU A 358 -10.04 0.87 -7.64
N ARG A 359 -9.17 1.48 -8.46
CA ARG A 359 -8.70 0.89 -9.73
C ARG A 359 -7.85 -0.37 -9.49
N ALA A 360 -6.96 -0.36 -8.50
CA ALA A 360 -6.16 -1.54 -8.12
C ALA A 360 -7.02 -2.70 -7.61
N TRP A 361 -8.02 -2.42 -6.78
CA TRP A 361 -8.95 -3.44 -6.28
C TRP A 361 -9.77 -4.12 -7.39
N ARG A 362 -10.14 -3.38 -8.46
CA ARG A 362 -10.77 -3.95 -9.66
C ARG A 362 -9.82 -4.84 -10.47
N LYS A 363 -8.51 -4.76 -10.23
CA LYS A 363 -7.50 -5.62 -10.84
C LYS A 363 -7.01 -6.72 -9.89
N GLY A 364 -7.60 -6.82 -8.70
CA GLY A 364 -7.26 -7.85 -7.72
C GLY A 364 -5.94 -7.60 -6.98
N VAL A 365 -5.44 -6.35 -6.95
CA VAL A 365 -4.18 -5.97 -6.28
C VAL A 365 -4.46 -5.12 -5.04
#